data_AF-A0A485PQ42-F1
#
_entry.id   AF-A0A485PQ42-F1
#
_cell.length_a   1.000
_cell.length_b   1.000
_cell.length_c   1.000
_cell.angle_alpha   90.00
_cell.angle_beta   90.00
_cell.angle_gamma   90.00
#
_symmetry.space_group_name_H-M   'P 1'
#
loop_
_entity.id
_entity.type
_entity.pdbx_description
1 polymer ?
#
loop_
_entity_poly.entity_id
_entity_poly.type
_entity_poly.pdbx_seq_one_letter_code
_entity_poly.pdbx_strand_id
1 'polypeptide(L)'
;MQRAGLQNELFFTFSVSSLDTEKGPKPCADHNCESSKRLSKAKNLIERFFNQQVEVLGRRAEPLPEIYYIEGTLQMVWINRCFPGYGMNTLKHPKCPECCVICSPGSYNPRDGTHCLQCNSSLVYGAKACL
;
A
#
# COMPACT_ATOMS: atom_id res chain seq x y z
N MET A 1 -3.19 -31.94 -30.41
CA MET A 1 -2.27 -32.26 -29.31
C MET A 1 -1.86 -30.95 -28.66
N GLN A 2 -2.38 -30.65 -27.47
CA GLN A 2 -2.06 -29.41 -26.75
C GLN A 2 -0.67 -29.53 -26.14
N ARG A 3 0.27 -28.70 -26.58
CA ARG A 3 1.53 -28.49 -25.87
C ARG A 3 1.19 -27.65 -24.65
N ALA A 4 0.99 -28.29 -23.49
CA ALA A 4 1.03 -27.60 -22.21
C ALA A 4 2.50 -27.18 -21.96
N GLY A 5 2.92 -26.09 -22.62
CA GLY A 5 4.19 -25.44 -22.36
C GLY A 5 4.14 -24.79 -20.98
N LEU A 6 5.27 -24.81 -20.27
CA LEU A 6 5.46 -24.14 -18.99
C LEU A 6 5.04 -22.66 -19.13
N GLN A 7 3.88 -22.28 -18.58
CA GLN A 7 3.48 -20.88 -18.51
C GLN A 7 4.29 -20.23 -17.40
N ASN A 8 5.26 -19.39 -17.78
CA ASN A 8 6.01 -18.60 -16.81
C ASN A 8 5.13 -17.43 -16.35
N GLU A 9 4.74 -17.45 -15.08
CA GLU A 9 4.00 -16.34 -14.47
C GLU A 9 4.96 -15.32 -13.89
N LEU A 10 4.72 -14.04 -14.19
CA LEU A 10 5.48 -12.92 -13.63
C LEU A 10 4.63 -12.19 -12.59
N PHE A 11 5.21 -11.98 -11.40
CA PHE A 11 4.56 -11.23 -10.31
C PHE A 11 5.19 -9.85 -10.17
N PHE A 12 4.37 -8.80 -10.29
CA PHE A 12 4.79 -7.41 -10.12
C PHE A 12 4.07 -6.77 -8.94
N THR A 13 4.76 -5.92 -8.19
CA THR A 13 4.17 -5.11 -7.11
C THR A 13 4.44 -3.64 -7.36
N PHE A 14 3.37 -2.85 -7.47
CA PHE A 14 3.45 -1.40 -7.61
C PHE A 14 3.13 -0.74 -6.26
N SER A 15 3.98 0.17 -5.80
CA SER A 15 3.72 0.97 -4.61
C SER A 15 3.42 2.41 -5.01
N VAL A 16 2.24 2.90 -4.64
CA VAL A 16 1.84 4.29 -4.89
C VAL A 16 1.76 5.02 -3.55
N SER A 17 2.50 6.12 -3.44
CA SER A 17 2.47 7.01 -2.28
C SER A 17 2.15 8.42 -2.74
N SER A 18 1.25 9.12 -2.02
CA SER A 18 1.02 10.54 -2.26
C SER A 18 2.19 11.32 -1.68
N LEU A 19 3.11 11.78 -2.54
CA LEU A 19 4.19 12.67 -2.13
C LEU A 19 3.63 14.10 -2.04
N ASP A 20 3.50 14.62 -0.82
CA ASP A 20 3.37 16.06 -0.62
C ASP A 20 4.77 16.67 -0.69
N THR A 21 5.14 17.14 -1.88
CA THR A 21 6.34 17.96 -2.07
C THR A 21 6.13 19.27 -1.32
N GLU A 22 7.01 19.55 -0.34
CA GLU A 22 7.42 20.88 0.19
C GLU A 22 7.12 21.18 1.66
N LYS A 23 6.11 20.60 2.32
CA LYS A 23 5.89 20.84 3.77
C LYS A 23 5.50 19.55 4.44
N GLY A 24 6.11 19.26 5.58
CA GLY A 24 5.81 18.07 6.38
C GLY A 24 4.29 17.84 6.47
N PRO A 25 3.85 16.57 6.49
CA PRO A 25 2.50 16.17 6.18
C PRO A 25 1.55 16.90 7.13
N LYS A 26 0.88 17.94 6.61
CA LYS A 26 -0.19 18.57 7.37
C LYS A 26 -1.26 17.51 7.50
N PRO A 27 -1.67 17.14 8.72
CA PRO A 27 -2.82 16.24 8.87
C PRO A 27 -3.98 16.86 8.09
N CYS A 28 -4.59 16.07 7.21
CA CYS A 28 -5.76 16.50 6.46
C CYS A 28 -6.85 16.89 7.45
N ALA A 29 -7.04 18.20 7.66
CA ALA A 29 -7.99 18.75 8.61
C ALA A 29 -9.43 18.76 8.08
N ASP A 30 -9.62 18.40 6.81
CA ASP A 30 -10.88 18.56 6.10
C ASP A 30 -11.27 17.25 5.38
N HIS A 31 -12.57 17.04 5.19
CA HIS A 31 -13.12 15.85 4.52
C HIS A 31 -12.63 15.69 3.06
N ASN A 32 -12.01 16.73 2.50
CA ASN A 32 -11.55 16.81 1.13
C ASN A 32 -10.04 16.58 0.96
N CYS A 33 -9.47 15.64 1.73
CA CYS A 33 -8.05 15.31 1.71
C CYS A 33 -7.56 14.98 0.28
N GLU A 34 -6.73 15.87 -0.27
CA GLU A 34 -6.28 15.79 -1.66
C GLU A 34 -5.48 14.51 -1.93
N SER A 35 -4.69 14.05 -0.96
CA SER A 35 -3.89 12.83 -1.06
C SER A 35 -4.76 11.57 -1.21
N SER A 36 -5.85 11.44 -0.46
CA SER A 36 -6.80 10.32 -0.59
C SER A 36 -7.46 10.30 -1.98
N LYS A 37 -7.85 11.47 -2.50
CA LYS A 37 -8.38 11.60 -3.86
C LYS A 37 -7.35 11.21 -4.92
N ARG A 38 -6.10 11.67 -4.78
CA ARG A 38 -4.99 11.34 -5.69
C ARG A 38 -4.70 9.84 -5.69
N LEU A 39 -4.65 9.21 -4.51
CA LEU A 39 -4.47 7.75 -4.38
C LEU A 39 -5.64 6.98 -4.97
N SER A 40 -6.88 7.42 -4.74
CA SER A 40 -8.08 6.80 -5.34
C SER A 40 -8.07 6.92 -6.86
N LYS A 41 -7.66 8.08 -7.39
CA LYS A 41 -7.49 8.29 -8.83
C LYS A 41 -6.41 7.36 -9.40
N ALA A 42 -5.28 7.21 -8.72
CA ALA A 42 -4.21 6.31 -9.15
C ALA A 42 -4.69 4.85 -9.17
N LYS A 43 -5.38 4.40 -8.12
CA LYS A 43 -6.01 3.07 -8.08
C LYS A 43 -6.92 2.86 -9.30
N ASN A 44 -7.86 3.78 -9.54
CA ASN A 44 -8.83 3.66 -10.64
C ASN A 44 -8.14 3.61 -12.02
N LEU A 45 -7.06 4.38 -12.20
CA LEU A 45 -6.31 4.37 -13.46
C LEU A 45 -5.56 3.06 -13.69
N ILE A 46 -4.97 2.48 -12.64
CA ILE A 46 -4.29 1.17 -12.69
C ILE A 46 -5.31 0.06 -13.02
N GLU A 47 -6.42 0.01 -12.29
CA GLU A 47 -7.49 -0.97 -12.55
C GLU A 47 -8.03 -0.84 -13.98
N ARG A 48 -8.31 0.39 -14.43
CA ARG A 48 -8.80 0.63 -15.79
C ARG A 48 -7.80 0.17 -16.86
N PHE A 49 -6.51 0.40 -16.65
CA PHE A 49 -5.47 -0.01 -17.61
C PHE A 49 -5.47 -1.52 -17.82
N PHE A 50 -5.46 -2.31 -16.74
CA PHE A 50 -5.44 -3.76 -16.83
C PHE A 50 -6.76 -4.35 -17.34
N ASN A 51 -7.90 -3.77 -16.97
CA ASN A 51 -9.20 -4.18 -17.52
C ASN A 51 -9.29 -3.93 -19.03
N GLN A 52 -8.79 -2.78 -19.51
CA GLN A 52 -8.77 -2.46 -20.93
C GLN A 52 -7.81 -3.36 -21.73
N GLN A 53 -6.72 -3.83 -21.13
CA GLN A 53 -5.84 -4.82 -21.77
C GLN A 53 -6.61 -6.10 -22.12
N VAL A 54 -7.48 -6.58 -21.24
CA VAL A 54 -8.32 -7.76 -21.49
C VAL A 54 -9.26 -7.52 -22.67
N GLU A 55 -9.95 -6.37 -22.70
CA GLU A 55 -10.84 -6.01 -23.81
C GLU A 55 -10.11 -5.94 -25.16
N VAL A 56 -8.91 -5.35 -25.18
CA VAL A 56 -8.10 -5.20 -26.40
C VAL A 56 -7.56 -6.54 -26.87
N LEU A 57 -7.12 -7.40 -25.95
CA LEU A 57 -6.59 -8.73 -26.29
C LEU A 57 -7.71 -9.67 -26.74
N GLY A 58 -8.87 -9.66 -26.09
CA GLY A 58 -10.02 -10.48 -26.50
C GLY A 58 -10.58 -10.14 -27.89
N ARG A 59 -10.34 -8.92 -28.39
CA ARG A 59 -10.70 -8.50 -29.76
C ARG A 59 -9.63 -8.84 -30.81
N ARG A 60 -8.42 -9.19 -30.42
CA ARG A 60 -7.36 -9.58 -31.36
C ARG A 60 -7.48 -11.06 -31.66
N ALA A 61 -7.58 -11.41 -32.93
CA ALA A 61 -7.19 -12.74 -33.38
C ALA A 61 -5.68 -12.90 -33.17
N GLU A 62 -5.25 -14.08 -32.75
CA GLU A 62 -3.86 -14.43 -32.45
C GLU A 62 -2.81 -13.80 -33.38
N PRO A 63 -1.58 -13.54 -32.88
CA PRO A 63 -1.02 -14.03 -31.60
C PRO A 63 -1.12 -13.04 -30.43
N LEU A 64 -1.21 -13.59 -29.22
CA LEU A 64 -1.08 -12.82 -27.97
C LEU A 64 0.35 -12.23 -27.87
N PRO A 65 0.52 -11.07 -27.21
CA PRO A 65 1.83 -10.52 -26.94
C PRO A 65 2.62 -11.40 -25.96
N GLU A 66 3.94 -11.28 -25.99
CA GLU A 66 4.88 -12.07 -25.17
C GLU A 66 4.62 -11.94 -23.67
N ILE A 67 4.18 -10.75 -23.22
CA ILE A 67 3.75 -10.49 -21.85
C ILE A 67 2.34 -9.92 -21.91
N TYR A 68 1.42 -10.56 -21.20
CA TYR A 68 0.03 -10.11 -21.07
C TYR A 68 -0.48 -10.28 -19.64
N TYR A 69 -1.47 -9.48 -19.30
CA TYR A 69 -2.16 -9.57 -18.03
C TYR A 69 -3.15 -10.74 -18.03
N ILE A 70 -3.12 -11.55 -16.96
CA ILE A 70 -4.09 -12.63 -16.74
C ILE A 70 -5.27 -12.03 -15.96
N GLU A 71 -6.45 -12.05 -16.57
CA GLU A 71 -7.67 -11.51 -15.96
C GLU A 71 -7.92 -12.10 -14.57
N GLY A 72 -8.31 -11.24 -13.62
CA GLY A 72 -8.63 -11.64 -12.25
C GLY A 72 -7.43 -11.78 -11.32
N THR A 73 -6.19 -11.61 -11.81
CA THR A 73 -4.97 -11.71 -10.97
C THR A 73 -4.53 -10.38 -10.35
N LEU A 74 -5.22 -9.27 -10.64
CA LEU A 74 -4.86 -7.96 -10.11
C LEU A 74 -5.40 -7.82 -8.69
N GLN A 75 -4.50 -7.60 -7.72
CA GLN A 75 -4.86 -7.31 -6.33
C GLN A 75 -4.39 -5.91 -5.96
N MET A 76 -5.30 -5.13 -5.35
CA MET A 76 -5.04 -3.76 -4.90
C MET A 76 -5.27 -3.68 -3.40
N VAL A 77 -4.21 -3.40 -2.63
CA VAL A 77 -4.26 -3.29 -1.17
C VAL A 77 -3.94 -1.86 -0.74
N TRP A 78 -4.80 -1.28 0.08
CA TRP A 78 -4.53 -0.01 0.75
C TRP A 78 -3.69 -0.26 1.99
N ILE A 79 -2.53 0.39 2.07
CA ILE A 79 -1.66 0.33 3.25
C ILE A 79 -1.70 1.67 3.93
N ASN A 80 -2.36 1.73 5.08
CA ASN A 80 -2.29 2.87 5.98
C ASN A 80 -0.91 2.88 6.64
N ARG A 81 -0.13 3.93 6.40
CA ARG A 81 1.17 4.13 7.08
C ARG A 81 0.99 5.10 8.23
N CYS A 82 1.67 4.82 9.35
CA CYS A 82 1.71 5.73 10.49
C CYS A 82 2.96 6.60 10.43
N PHE A 83 2.92 7.77 11.06
CA PHE A 83 4.12 8.59 11.21
C PHE A 83 5.17 7.85 12.05
N PRO A 84 6.47 8.10 11.82
CA PRO A 84 7.51 7.54 12.66
C PRO A 84 7.24 7.85 14.14
N GLY A 85 7.31 6.81 14.99
CA GLY A 85 6.92 6.85 16.40
C GLY A 85 5.43 6.59 16.68
N TYR A 86 4.59 6.41 15.67
CA TYR A 86 3.17 6.05 15.81
C TYR A 86 2.92 4.71 15.13
N GLY A 87 2.00 3.89 15.64
CA GLY A 87 1.66 2.62 15.02
C GLY A 87 0.25 2.18 15.40
N MET A 88 -0.34 1.32 14.57
CA MET A 88 -1.63 0.68 14.84
C MET A 88 -1.44 -0.47 15.82
N ASN A 89 -2.35 -0.58 16.79
CA ASN A 89 -2.36 -1.69 17.74
C ASN A 89 -3.81 -2.04 18.11
N THR A 90 -4.37 -3.02 17.40
CA THR A 90 -5.76 -3.47 17.58
C THR A 90 -6.00 -4.08 18.97
N LEU A 91 -4.98 -4.69 19.57
CA LEU A 91 -5.07 -5.29 20.91
C LEU A 91 -5.17 -4.22 22.01
N LYS A 92 -4.38 -3.15 21.90
CA LYS A 92 -4.42 -2.02 22.84
C LYS A 92 -5.58 -1.05 22.57
N HIS A 93 -5.97 -0.89 21.30
CA HIS A 93 -7.00 0.05 20.86
C HIS A 93 -8.10 -0.66 20.05
N PRO A 94 -8.88 -1.56 20.68
CA PRO A 94 -9.91 -2.34 19.98
C PRO A 94 -11.05 -1.48 19.40
N LYS A 95 -11.26 -0.29 19.96
CA LYS A 95 -12.27 0.67 19.48
C LYS A 95 -11.82 1.47 18.24
N CYS A 96 -10.54 1.41 17.87
CA CYS A 96 -10.03 2.03 16.64
C CYS A 96 -8.83 1.22 16.07
N PRO A 97 -9.09 0.12 15.35
CA PRO A 97 -8.04 -0.75 14.84
C PRO A 97 -7.11 -0.06 13.83
N GLU A 98 -7.62 0.94 13.11
CA GLU A 98 -6.89 1.71 12.09
C GLU A 98 -6.25 3.01 12.64
N CYS A 99 -6.35 3.29 13.95
CA CYS A 99 -5.77 4.51 14.50
C CYS A 99 -4.25 4.37 14.68
N CYS A 100 -3.50 5.31 14.12
CA CYS A 100 -2.09 5.50 14.44
C CYS A 100 -1.95 6.18 15.80
N VAL A 101 -1.61 5.39 16.82
CA VAL A 101 -1.38 5.88 18.19
C VAL A 101 0.12 5.97 18.48
N ILE A 102 0.51 6.81 19.42
CA ILE A 102 1.92 6.95 19.80
C ILE A 102 2.46 5.62 20.37
N CYS A 103 3.64 5.19 19.92
CA CYS A 103 4.30 4.00 20.43
C CYS A 103 4.65 4.19 21.91
N SER A 104 4.40 3.17 22.71
CA SER A 104 4.72 3.17 24.15
C SER A 104 6.23 3.02 24.39
N PRO A 105 6.75 3.40 25.56
CA PRO A 105 8.06 2.93 26.02
C PRO A 105 8.15 1.40 25.88
N GLY A 106 9.33 0.90 25.53
CA GLY A 106 9.54 -0.49 25.13
C GLY A 106 9.22 -0.75 23.66
N SER A 107 8.87 0.26 22.87
CA SER A 107 8.56 0.09 21.44
C SER A 107 8.98 1.30 20.60
N TYR A 108 9.08 1.11 19.29
CA TYR A 108 9.41 2.14 18.31
C TYR A 108 8.68 1.87 16.98
N ASN A 109 8.54 2.89 16.14
CA ASN A 109 8.12 2.68 14.74
C ASN A 109 8.99 3.53 13.81
N PRO A 110 9.69 2.93 12.83
CA PRO A 110 10.47 3.68 11.85
C PRO A 110 9.57 4.42 10.85
N ARG A 111 10.18 5.16 9.90
CA ARG A 111 9.47 6.04 8.95
C ARG A 111 8.43 5.33 8.07
N ASP A 112 8.66 4.07 7.74
CA ASP A 112 7.83 3.30 6.81
C ASP A 112 6.96 2.23 7.48
N GLY A 113 6.93 2.18 8.81
CA GLY A 113 6.20 1.13 9.52
C GLY A 113 4.74 1.47 9.82
N THR A 114 3.92 0.43 9.92
CA THR A 114 2.49 0.53 10.27
C THR A 114 2.24 0.23 11.76
N HIS A 115 3.11 -0.54 12.40
CA HIS A 115 2.93 -1.05 13.76
C HIS A 115 4.14 -0.71 14.64
N CYS A 116 3.90 -0.47 15.93
CA CYS A 116 4.98 -0.33 16.89
C CYS A 116 5.68 -1.68 17.11
N LEU A 117 6.98 -1.71 16.83
CA LEU A 117 7.87 -2.84 17.03
C LEU A 117 8.47 -2.80 18.43
N GLN A 118 8.75 -3.96 19.03
CA GLN A 118 9.37 -4.03 20.36
C GLN A 118 10.81 -3.48 20.35
N CYS A 119 11.16 -2.76 21.40
CA CYS A 119 12.48 -2.18 21.65
C CYS A 119 12.66 -1.88 23.14
N ASN A 120 13.30 -2.78 23.86
CA ASN A 120 13.43 -2.68 25.32
C ASN A 120 14.30 -1.50 25.78
N SER A 121 15.16 -0.96 24.92
CA SER A 121 15.99 0.22 25.21
C SER A 121 15.25 1.55 25.04
N SER A 122 14.08 1.54 24.39
CA SER A 122 13.24 2.73 24.23
C SER A 122 12.52 3.06 25.54
N LEU A 123 12.89 4.16 26.20
CA LEU A 123 12.26 4.60 27.45
C LEU A 123 11.25 5.75 27.24
N VAL A 124 11.04 6.17 26.00
CA VAL A 124 10.22 7.33 25.64
C VAL A 124 9.03 6.92 24.78
N TYR A 125 7.94 7.67 24.88
CA TYR A 125 6.85 7.56 23.92
C TYR A 125 7.29 8.07 22.56
N GLY A 126 6.84 7.41 21.50
CA GLY A 126 7.05 7.88 20.13
C GLY A 126 8.47 7.68 19.59
N ALA A 127 9.21 6.69 20.09
CA ALA A 127 10.54 6.39 19.57
C ALA A 127 10.49 6.03 18.08
N LYS A 128 11.41 6.63 17.30
CA LYS A 128 11.49 6.48 15.85
C LYS A 128 12.55 5.46 15.41
N ALA A 129 13.41 5.07 16.33
CA ALA A 129 14.48 4.09 16.16
C ALA A 129 14.65 3.32 17.48
N CYS A 130 15.19 2.11 17.39
CA CYS A 130 15.67 1.36 18.53
C CYS A 130 17.18 1.50 18.60
N LEU A 131 17.68 2.14 19.66
CA LEU A 131 19.10 2.42 19.89
C LEU A 131 19.54 1.81 21.21
#